data_AF-M1J2X5-F1
#
_entry.id   AF-M1J2X5-F1
#
_cell.length_a   1.000
_cell.length_b   1.000
_cell.length_c   1.000
_cell.angle_alpha   90.00
_cell.angle_beta   90.00
_cell.angle_gamma   90.00
#
_symmetry.space_group_name_H-M   'P 1'
#
loop_
_entity.id
_entity.type
_entity.pdbx_description
1 polymer ?
#
loop_
_entity_poly.entity_id
_entity_poly.type
_entity_poly.pdbx_seq_one_letter_code
_entity_poly.pdbx_strand_id
1 'polypeptide(L)'
;MNNQIVSYYSYVLIFSSILIIIGLVFGGFTPINEQVATPSYDLALPVSLSFSAFILLIIFIFSSIILWGSKSLASNLIIDSSALSFSILNYVNFYVIYEIWRPEIIPLPLFFYIHYSNINELTVDFGQIALIIFFYRLYKRNKSV
;
A
#
# COMPACT_ATOMS: atom_id res chain seq x y z
N MET A 1 -30.36 1.42 -5.63
CA MET A 1 -29.43 1.94 -4.60
C MET A 1 -28.22 1.04 -4.41
N ASN A 2 -28.37 -0.25 -4.05
CA ASN A 2 -27.23 -1.18 -3.96
C ASN A 2 -26.34 -1.20 -5.21
N ASN A 3 -26.94 -1.16 -6.41
CA ASN A 3 -26.19 -1.22 -7.67
C ASN A 3 -25.23 -0.04 -7.88
N GLN A 4 -25.51 1.17 -7.35
CA GLN A 4 -24.63 2.32 -7.50
C GLN A 4 -23.41 2.24 -6.58
N ILE A 5 -23.60 1.75 -5.36
CA ILE A 5 -22.53 1.50 -4.39
C ILE A 5 -21.62 0.37 -4.90
N VAL A 6 -22.23 -0.73 -5.35
CA VAL A 6 -21.51 -1.84 -5.98
C VAL A 6 -20.74 -1.36 -7.20
N SER A 7 -21.38 -0.57 -8.08
CA SER A 7 -20.70 -0.01 -9.26
C SER A 7 -19.49 0.85 -8.87
N TYR A 8 -19.62 1.71 -7.85
CA TYR A 8 -18.51 2.55 -7.37
C TYR A 8 -17.33 1.71 -6.88
N TYR A 9 -17.56 0.71 -6.02
CA TYR A 9 -16.48 -0.10 -5.49
C TYR A 9 -15.88 -1.07 -6.51
N SER A 10 -16.66 -1.51 -7.51
CA SER A 10 -16.09 -2.17 -8.68
C SER A 10 -15.11 -1.26 -9.41
N TYR A 11 -15.43 0.03 -9.59
CA TYR A 11 -14.46 0.97 -10.17
C TYR A 11 -13.23 1.16 -9.27
N VAL A 12 -13.40 1.25 -7.96
CA VAL A 12 -12.26 1.34 -7.04
C VAL A 12 -11.32 0.13 -7.21
N LEU A 13 -11.87 -1.09 -7.26
CA LEU A 13 -11.06 -2.30 -7.45
C LEU A 13 -10.32 -2.32 -8.80
N ILE A 14 -11.00 -1.91 -9.88
CA ILE A 14 -10.39 -1.81 -11.21
C ILE A 14 -9.25 -0.79 -11.21
N PHE A 15 -9.50 0.41 -10.70
CA PHE A 15 -8.49 1.48 -10.65
C PHE A 15 -7.34 1.15 -9.70
N SER A 16 -7.60 0.48 -8.57
CA SER A 16 -6.55 -0.04 -7.70
C SER A 16 -5.67 -1.06 -8.42
N SER A 17 -6.26 -1.96 -9.20
CA SER A 17 -5.51 -2.95 -9.99
C SER A 17 -4.62 -2.26 -11.03
N ILE A 18 -5.14 -1.25 -11.72
CA ILE A 18 -4.36 -0.43 -12.67
C ILE A 18 -3.21 0.28 -11.95
N LEU A 19 -3.48 0.89 -10.79
CA LEU A 19 -2.44 1.57 -10.00
C LEU A 19 -1.36 0.60 -9.53
N ILE A 20 -1.72 -0.62 -9.11
CA ILE A 20 -0.74 -1.66 -8.75
C ILE A 20 0.16 -1.98 -9.95
N ILE A 21 -0.42 -2.21 -11.13
CA ILE A 21 0.36 -2.49 -12.35
C ILE A 21 1.32 -1.34 -12.65
N ILE A 22 0.86 -0.10 -12.60
CA ILE A 22 1.69 1.09 -12.80
C ILE A 22 2.79 1.17 -11.74
N GLY A 23 2.46 0.96 -10.48
CA GLY A 23 3.42 0.95 -9.37
C GLY A 23 4.52 -0.09 -9.55
N LEU A 24 4.16 -1.31 -9.98
CA LEU A 24 5.10 -2.39 -10.26
C LEU A 24 6.06 -2.03 -11.41
N VAL A 25 5.58 -1.35 -12.46
CA VAL A 25 6.46 -0.84 -13.53
C VAL A 25 7.50 0.14 -12.96
N PHE A 26 7.10 1.00 -12.01
CA PHE A 26 8.05 1.89 -11.34
C PHE A 26 9.08 1.18 -10.47
N GLY A 27 8.78 -0.05 -10.03
CA GLY A 27 9.72 -0.89 -9.28
C GLY A 27 11.01 -1.18 -10.04
N GLY A 28 10.99 -1.19 -11.38
CA GLY A 28 12.20 -1.35 -12.20
C GLY A 28 13.14 -0.15 -12.19
N PHE A 29 12.70 1.00 -11.67
CA PHE A 29 13.51 2.21 -11.52
C PHE A 29 14.09 2.39 -10.12
N THR A 30 14.02 1.36 -9.28
CA THR A 30 14.70 1.40 -7.99
C THR A 30 16.18 1.68 -8.16
N PRO A 31 16.74 2.64 -7.42
CA PRO A 31 18.17 2.89 -7.41
C PRO A 31 18.88 1.77 -6.65
N ILE A 32 19.03 0.61 -7.29
CA ILE A 32 19.76 -0.53 -6.73
C ILE A 32 21.25 -0.23 -6.87
N ASN A 33 21.84 0.30 -5.81
CA ASN A 33 23.29 0.47 -5.67
C ASN A 33 23.91 -0.55 -4.71
N GLU A 34 23.18 -1.61 -4.39
CA GLU A 34 23.67 -2.64 -3.49
C GLU A 34 24.56 -3.60 -4.29
N GLN A 35 25.89 -3.41 -4.17
CA GLN A 35 26.81 -4.54 -4.27
C GLN A 35 26.22 -5.64 -3.41
N VAL A 36 25.85 -6.78 -4.03
CA VAL A 36 25.33 -8.01 -3.42
C VAL A 36 25.87 -8.17 -1.99
N ALA A 37 25.19 -7.58 -1.01
CA ALA A 37 25.83 -7.23 0.27
C ALA A 37 26.04 -8.46 1.16
N THR A 38 25.47 -9.59 0.76
CA THR A 38 25.82 -10.93 1.24
C THR A 38 25.58 -11.94 0.11
N PRO A 39 26.37 -13.03 -0.03
CA PRO A 39 26.27 -13.96 -1.15
C PRO A 39 24.97 -14.79 -1.20
N SER A 40 24.02 -14.54 -0.31
CA SER A 40 22.99 -15.51 0.06
C SER A 40 21.56 -15.12 -0.31
N TYR A 41 21.25 -13.84 -0.58
CA TYR A 41 19.88 -13.42 -0.90
C TYR A 41 19.81 -12.30 -1.94
N ASP A 42 18.89 -12.44 -2.90
CA ASP A 42 18.57 -11.41 -3.89
C ASP A 42 17.66 -10.34 -3.27
N LEU A 43 18.25 -9.16 -3.03
CA LEU A 43 17.55 -8.00 -2.49
C LEU A 43 16.74 -7.24 -3.55
N ALA A 44 16.92 -7.52 -4.84
CA ALA A 44 16.32 -6.73 -5.90
C ALA A 44 14.79 -6.75 -5.85
N LEU A 45 14.18 -7.92 -5.62
CA LEU A 45 12.73 -8.07 -5.56
C LEU A 45 12.07 -7.30 -4.39
N PRO A 46 12.46 -7.52 -3.11
CA PRO A 46 11.86 -6.80 -1.99
C PRO A 46 12.12 -5.29 -2.06
N VAL A 47 13.28 -4.86 -2.55
CA VAL A 47 13.58 -3.43 -2.76
C VAL A 47 12.67 -2.84 -3.85
N SER A 48 12.49 -3.54 -4.98
CA SER A 48 11.59 -3.15 -6.07
C SER A 48 10.15 -2.98 -5.59
N LEU A 49 9.61 -3.96 -4.86
CA LEU A 49 8.26 -3.90 -4.30
C LEU A 49 8.10 -2.78 -3.26
N SER A 50 9.10 -2.57 -2.41
CA SER A 50 9.11 -1.49 -1.43
C SER A 50 9.00 -0.12 -2.11
N PHE A 51 9.74 0.08 -3.18
CA PHE A 51 9.69 1.34 -3.94
C PHE A 51 8.38 1.51 -4.69
N SER A 52 7.85 0.46 -5.31
CA SER A 52 6.52 0.48 -5.91
C SER A 52 5.44 0.87 -4.90
N ALA A 53 5.48 0.30 -3.69
CA ALA A 53 4.57 0.64 -2.61
C ALA A 53 4.76 2.10 -2.16
N PHE A 54 6.00 2.57 -2.07
CA PHE A 54 6.32 3.96 -1.74
C PHE A 54 5.71 4.94 -2.75
N ILE A 55 5.81 4.69 -4.06
CA ILE A 55 5.18 5.55 -5.07
C ILE A 55 3.65 5.62 -4.89
N LEU A 56 3.01 4.48 -4.62
CA LEU A 56 1.57 4.44 -4.36
C LEU A 56 1.19 5.17 -3.06
N LEU A 57 2.02 5.08 -2.01
CA LEU A 57 1.85 5.84 -0.78
C LEU A 57 1.89 7.35 -1.05
N ILE A 58 2.85 7.80 -1.86
CA ILE A 58 2.96 9.21 -2.23
C ILE A 58 1.71 9.69 -2.98
N ILE A 59 1.22 8.91 -3.95
CA ILE A 59 -0.03 9.20 -4.66
C ILE A 59 -1.20 9.29 -3.67
N PHE A 60 -1.29 8.34 -2.72
CA PHE A 60 -2.33 8.35 -1.70
C PHE A 60 -2.27 9.58 -0.79
N ILE A 61 -1.08 9.96 -0.30
CA ILE A 61 -0.90 11.14 0.56
C ILE A 61 -1.29 12.41 -0.18
N PHE A 62 -0.76 12.64 -1.39
CA PHE A 62 -1.06 13.84 -2.15
C PHE A 62 -2.53 13.92 -2.57
N SER A 63 -3.10 12.82 -3.06
CA SER A 63 -4.52 12.80 -3.39
C SER A 63 -5.40 13.04 -2.18
N SER A 64 -5.05 12.46 -1.02
CA SER A 64 -5.78 12.66 0.23
C SER A 64 -5.72 14.10 0.69
N ILE A 65 -4.57 14.78 0.59
CA ILE A 65 -4.43 16.18 1.02
C ILE A 65 -5.16 17.13 0.07
N ILE A 66 -4.93 17.00 -1.24
CA ILE A 66 -5.41 17.95 -2.26
C ILE A 66 -6.92 17.79 -2.50
N LEU A 67 -7.41 16.54 -2.49
CA LEU A 67 -8.78 16.23 -2.91
C LEU A 67 -9.70 15.92 -1.71
N TRP A 68 -9.23 16.11 -0.47
CA TRP A 68 -10.04 15.88 0.72
C TRP A 68 -11.34 16.69 0.70
N GLY A 69 -12.46 16.07 1.09
CA GLY A 69 -13.75 16.75 1.17
C GLY A 69 -14.38 17.09 -0.19
N SER A 70 -13.73 16.76 -1.31
CA SER A 70 -14.33 16.91 -2.64
C SER A 70 -15.58 16.05 -2.79
N LYS A 71 -16.67 16.65 -3.29
CA LYS A 71 -17.91 15.95 -3.63
C LYS A 71 -17.82 15.19 -4.96
N SER A 72 -16.75 15.40 -5.73
CA SER A 72 -16.56 14.75 -7.03
C SER A 72 -16.36 13.24 -6.88
N LEU A 73 -17.06 12.46 -7.69
CA LEU A 73 -16.90 11.00 -7.71
C LEU A 73 -15.49 10.59 -8.13
N ALA A 74 -14.91 11.29 -9.12
CA ALA A 74 -13.56 11.04 -9.61
C ALA A 74 -12.50 11.30 -8.53
N SER A 75 -12.61 12.41 -7.78
CA SER A 75 -11.69 12.72 -6.68
C SER A 75 -11.69 11.63 -5.61
N ASN A 76 -12.88 11.16 -5.23
CA ASN A 76 -13.02 10.10 -4.24
C ASN A 76 -12.47 8.76 -4.77
N LEU A 77 -12.71 8.44 -6.05
CA LEU A 77 -12.15 7.27 -6.70
C LEU A 77 -10.62 7.25 -6.63
N ILE A 78 -9.94 8.37 -6.90
CA ILE A 78 -8.48 8.46 -6.84
C ILE A 78 -7.96 8.18 -5.43
N ILE A 79 -8.54 8.81 -4.41
CA ILE A 79 -8.14 8.61 -3.01
C ILE A 79 -8.35 7.15 -2.60
N ASP A 80 -9.55 6.63 -2.81
CA ASP A 80 -9.92 5.30 -2.34
C ASP A 80 -9.15 4.20 -3.07
N SER A 81 -8.92 4.37 -4.38
CA SER A 81 -8.15 3.41 -5.19
C SER A 81 -6.68 3.41 -4.83
N SER A 82 -6.08 4.58 -4.60
CA SER A 82 -4.66 4.71 -4.21
C SER A 82 -4.40 4.19 -2.79
N ALA A 83 -5.32 4.43 -1.85
CA ALA A 83 -5.27 3.86 -0.51
C ALA A 83 -5.23 2.32 -0.56
N LEU A 84 -6.16 1.74 -1.34
CA LEU A 84 -6.28 0.29 -1.46
C LEU A 84 -5.10 -0.33 -2.20
N SER A 85 -4.65 0.28 -3.30
CA SER A 85 -3.50 -0.23 -4.07
C SER A 85 -2.21 -0.20 -3.25
N PHE A 86 -1.97 0.88 -2.51
CA PHE A 86 -0.83 0.98 -1.61
C PHE A 86 -0.90 -0.09 -0.51
N SER A 87 -2.05 -0.21 0.15
CA SER A 87 -2.24 -1.19 1.24
C SER A 87 -1.96 -2.61 0.77
N ILE A 88 -2.51 -3.01 -0.38
CA ILE A 88 -2.28 -4.34 -0.96
C ILE A 88 -0.78 -4.56 -1.20
N LEU A 89 -0.12 -3.61 -1.86
CA LEU A 89 1.29 -3.79 -2.23
C LEU A 89 2.21 -3.76 -1.00
N ASN A 90 1.87 -2.98 0.03
CA ASN A 90 2.57 -2.96 1.31
C ASN A 90 2.54 -4.32 2.01
N TYR A 91 1.37 -4.96 2.10
CA TYR A 91 1.27 -6.30 2.72
C TYR A 91 1.85 -7.41 1.86
N VAL A 92 1.75 -7.32 0.53
CA VAL A 92 2.45 -8.23 -0.39
C VAL A 92 3.97 -8.11 -0.18
N ASN A 93 4.48 -6.90 0.00
CA ASN A 93 5.90 -6.68 0.28
C ASN A 93 6.30 -7.32 1.62
N PHE A 94 5.55 -7.09 2.70
CA PHE A 94 5.79 -7.76 3.99
C PHE A 94 5.80 -9.29 3.87
N TYR A 95 4.89 -9.85 3.07
CA TYR A 95 4.86 -11.28 2.79
C TYR A 95 6.12 -11.76 2.04
N VAL A 96 6.57 -11.04 1.01
CA VAL A 96 7.80 -11.38 0.28
C VAL A 96 9.04 -11.30 1.17
N ILE A 97 9.15 -10.25 1.99
CA ILE A 97 10.20 -10.08 3.01
C ILE A 97 10.20 -11.28 3.96
N TYR A 98 9.02 -11.70 4.41
CA TYR A 98 8.86 -12.88 5.26
C TYR A 98 9.35 -14.15 4.57
N GLU A 99 8.96 -14.39 3.32
CA GLU A 99 9.33 -15.59 2.58
C GLU A 99 10.85 -15.71 2.32
N ILE A 100 11.52 -14.58 2.07
CA ILE A 100 12.96 -14.55 1.76
C ILE A 100 13.81 -14.69 3.02
N TRP A 101 13.54 -13.89 4.05
CA TRP A 101 14.42 -13.81 5.23
C TRP A 101 13.87 -14.52 6.47
N ARG A 102 12.60 -14.92 6.49
CA ARG A 102 11.95 -15.53 7.66
C ARG A 102 12.16 -14.76 8.98
N PRO A 103 12.08 -13.42 9.01
CA PRO A 103 12.10 -12.67 10.26
C PRO A 103 10.88 -13.03 11.12
N GLU A 104 11.01 -12.86 12.43
CA GLU A 104 9.86 -12.83 13.32
C GLU A 104 9.15 -11.48 13.16
N ILE A 105 7.91 -11.50 12.69
CA ILE A 105 7.08 -10.31 12.49
C ILE A 105 5.91 -10.38 13.46
N ILE A 106 5.88 -9.46 14.43
CA ILE A 106 4.81 -9.34 15.41
C ILE A 106 3.93 -8.13 15.02
N PRO A 107 2.67 -8.35 14.62
CA PRO A 107 1.74 -7.26 14.36
C PRO A 107 1.33 -6.58 15.66
N LEU A 108 1.43 -5.25 15.69
CA LEU A 108 0.98 -4.39 16.77
C LEU A 108 -0.02 -3.36 16.22
N PRO A 109 -0.81 -2.68 17.07
CA PRO A 109 -1.69 -1.62 16.59
C PRO A 109 -0.87 -0.49 15.92
N LEU A 110 -1.01 -0.32 14.60
CA LEU A 110 -0.30 0.64 13.74
C LEU A 110 1.22 0.41 13.56
N PHE A 111 1.74 -0.72 14.00
CA PHE A 111 3.17 -1.03 13.89
C PHE A 111 3.40 -2.52 13.58
N PHE A 112 4.54 -2.80 12.97
CA PHE A 112 5.14 -4.12 12.97
C PHE A 112 6.42 -4.08 13.78
N TYR A 113 6.56 -5.02 14.70
CA TYR A 113 7.86 -5.32 15.30
C TYR A 113 8.51 -6.43 14.51
N ILE A 114 9.70 -6.17 13.97
CA ILE A 114 10.44 -7.08 13.11
C ILE A 114 11.75 -7.42 13.81
N HIS A 115 11.96 -8.72 14.04
CA HIS A 115 13.18 -9.26 14.61
C HIS A 115 13.85 -10.20 13.61
N TYR A 116 15.13 -9.95 13.34
CA TYR A 116 15.94 -10.83 12.51
C TYR A 116 17.39 -10.86 13.01
N SER A 117 17.82 -12.04 13.50
CA SER A 117 19.17 -12.22 14.08
C SER A 117 19.42 -11.23 15.22
N ASN A 118 20.31 -10.25 15.04
CA ASN A 118 20.62 -9.23 16.05
C ASN A 118 19.95 -7.88 15.78
N ILE A 119 19.06 -7.80 14.79
CA ILE A 119 18.38 -6.56 14.39
C ILE A 119 16.95 -6.59 14.90
N ASN A 120 16.56 -5.50 15.57
CA ASN A 120 15.21 -5.22 16.04
C ASN A 120 14.74 -3.91 15.43
N GLU A 121 13.59 -3.93 14.75
CA GLU A 121 13.01 -2.74 14.17
C GLU A 121 11.52 -2.64 14.53
N LEU A 122 11.10 -1.43 14.89
CA LEU A 122 9.69 -1.08 15.03
C LEU A 122 9.31 -0.18 13.86
N THR A 123 8.53 -0.72 12.92
CA THR A 123 8.16 -0.04 11.68
C THR A 123 6.68 0.38 11.75
N VAL A 124 6.37 1.61 11.31
CA VAL A 124 4.97 2.08 11.23
C VAL A 124 4.23 1.34 10.12
N ASP A 125 3.04 0.82 10.43
CA ASP A 125 2.17 0.20 9.44
C ASP A 125 1.32 1.25 8.72
N PHE A 126 1.94 1.91 7.74
CA PHE A 126 1.23 2.86 6.87
C PHE A 126 0.09 2.18 6.08
N GLY A 127 0.21 0.89 5.76
CA GLY A 127 -0.83 0.13 5.08
C GLY A 127 -2.10 0.05 5.93
N GLN A 128 -1.97 -0.21 7.24
CA GLN A 128 -3.10 -0.19 8.17
C GLN A 128 -3.71 1.21 8.29
N ILE A 129 -2.90 2.26 8.34
CA ILE A 129 -3.40 3.65 8.36
C ILE A 129 -4.22 3.94 7.10
N ALA A 130 -3.71 3.57 5.91
CA ALA A 130 -4.42 3.76 4.65
C ALA A 130 -5.74 2.96 4.60
N LEU A 131 -5.74 1.71 5.09
CA LEU A 131 -6.97 0.92 5.21
C LEU A 131 -7.99 1.54 6.16
N ILE A 132 -7.57 2.05 7.32
CA ILE A 132 -8.48 2.72 8.26
C ILE A 132 -9.14 3.92 7.58
N ILE A 133 -8.37 4.73 6.86
CA ILE A 133 -8.90 5.89 6.11
C ILE A 133 -9.88 5.42 5.03
N PHE A 134 -9.52 4.37 4.27
CA PHE A 134 -10.38 3.78 3.24
C PHE A 134 -11.72 3.31 3.82
N PHE A 135 -11.69 2.50 4.90
CA PHE A 135 -12.90 1.99 5.52
C PHE A 135 -13.74 3.10 6.18
N TYR A 136 -13.11 4.10 6.79
CA TYR A 136 -13.82 5.27 7.31
C TYR A 136 -14.59 6.00 6.20
N ARG A 137 -13.95 6.23 5.05
CA ARG A 137 -14.57 6.89 3.90
C ARG A 137 -15.70 6.04 3.30
N LEU A 138 -15.50 4.73 3.22
CA LEU A 138 -16.52 3.77 2.80
C LEU A 138 -17.75 3.81 3.71
N TYR A 139 -17.54 3.72 5.03
CA TYR A 139 -18.62 3.79 6.00
C TYR A 139 -19.39 5.11 5.92
N LYS A 140 -18.67 6.24 5.84
CA LYS A 140 -19.29 7.56 5.74
C LYS A 140 -20.14 7.69 4.48
N ARG A 141 -19.67 7.19 3.33
CA ARG A 141 -20.42 7.23 2.08
C ARG A 141 -21.68 6.36 2.15
N ASN A 142 -21.59 5.17 2.73
CA ASN A 142 -22.76 4.29 2.90
C ASN A 142 -23.82 4.87 3.86
N LYS A 143 -23.42 5.68 4.85
CA LYS A 143 -24.35 6.36 5.77
C LYS A 143 -24.96 7.66 5.19
N SER A 144 -24.29 8.26 4.20
CA SER A 144 -24.73 9.54 3.59
C SER A 144 -25.70 9.36 2.43
N VAL A 145 -26.03 8.11 2.08
CA VAL A 145 -26.92 7.68 1.00
C VAL A 145 -28.15 7.03 1.63
#